data_AF-A0A426VV89-F1
#
_entry.id   AF-A0A426VV89-F1
#
_cell.length_a   1.000
_cell.length_b   1.000
_cell.length_c   1.000
_cell.angle_alpha   90.00
_cell.angle_beta   90.00
_cell.angle_gamma   90.00
#
_symmetry.space_group_name_H-M   'P 1'
#
loop_
_entity.id
_entity.type
_entity.pdbx_description
1 polymer ?
#
loop_
_entity_poly.entity_id
_entity_poly.type
_entity_poly.pdbx_seq_one_letter_code
_entity_poly.pdbx_strand_id
1 'polypeptide(L)' 'MEWLTPQDIADGINGLPPIPIKTQNTLRSKRKVKYTKVGRRVVYKKEWWEEYIEQHTRDPKPKAD' A
#
# COMPACT_ATOMS: atom_id res chain seq x y z
N MET A 1 14.63 -11.20 -0.87
CA MET A 1 13.57 -10.22 -0.58
C MET A 1 13.00 -9.76 -1.89
N GLU A 2 11.71 -9.97 -2.11
CA GLU A 2 11.01 -9.56 -3.33
C GLU A 2 10.52 -8.12 -3.17
N TRP A 3 10.86 -7.27 -4.14
CA TRP A 3 10.46 -5.86 -4.17
C TRP A 3 9.22 -5.71 -5.03
N LEU A 4 8.16 -5.10 -4.49
CA LEU A 4 6.92 -4.86 -5.22
C LEU A 4 6.98 -3.51 -5.92
N THR A 5 6.67 -3.49 -7.20
CA THR A 5 6.50 -2.27 -7.99
C THR A 5 5.15 -1.62 -7.68
N PRO A 6 4.94 -0.35 -8.04
CA PRO A 6 3.62 0.26 -7.95
C PRO A 6 2.54 -0.50 -8.72
N GLN A 7 2.91 -1.17 -9.82
CA GLN A 7 1.98 -1.96 -10.62
C GLN A 7 1.54 -3.23 -9.88
N ASP A 8 2.49 -3.95 -9.28
CA ASP A 8 2.21 -5.13 -8.45
C ASP A 8 1.19 -4.84 -7.34
N ILE A 9 1.36 -3.71 -6.67
CA ILE A 9 0.44 -3.25 -5.61
C ILE A 9 -0.92 -2.84 -6.20
N ALA A 10 -0.95 -2.28 -7.41
CA ALA A 10 -2.18 -1.92 -8.09
C ALA A 10 -2.98 -3.15 -8.54
N ASP A 11 -2.28 -4.23 -8.88
CA ASP A 11 -2.86 -5.50 -9.31
C ASP A 11 -3.30 -6.36 -8.12
N GLY A 12 -2.93 -5.99 -6.89
CA GLY A 12 -3.33 -6.71 -5.67
C GLY A 12 -2.63 -8.06 -5.51
N ILE A 13 -1.36 -8.15 -5.92
CA ILE A 13 -0.61 -9.40 -5.81
C ILE A 13 -0.16 -9.70 -4.37
N ASN A 14 0.23 -10.95 -4.11
CA ASN A 14 0.76 -11.39 -2.82
C ASN A 14 -0.19 -11.22 -1.62
N GLY A 15 -1.51 -11.25 -1.86
CA GLY A 15 -2.55 -11.16 -0.83
C GLY A 15 -2.83 -9.73 -0.35
N LEU A 16 -2.22 -8.72 -0.97
CA LEU A 16 -2.59 -7.33 -0.75
C LEU A 16 -3.85 -6.99 -1.54
N PRO A 17 -4.77 -6.18 -0.99
CA PRO A 17 -5.85 -5.63 -1.80
C PRO A 17 -5.26 -4.74 -2.91
N PRO A 18 -5.90 -4.65 -4.08
CA PRO A 18 -5.44 -3.76 -5.15
C PRO A 18 -5.54 -2.30 -4.71
N ILE A 19 -4.41 -1.58 -4.72
CA ILE A 19 -4.34 -0.16 -4.35
C ILE A 19 -3.97 0.66 -5.59
N PRO A 20 -4.84 1.52 -6.12
CA PRO A 20 -4.56 2.28 -7.34
C PRO A 20 -3.29 3.12 -7.25
N ILE A 21 -2.52 3.21 -8.34
CA ILE A 21 -1.25 3.97 -8.40
C ILE A 21 -1.44 5.42 -7.95
N LYS A 22 -2.56 6.06 -8.30
CA LYS A 22 -2.88 7.44 -7.86
C LYS A 22 -2.98 7.54 -6.33
N THR A 23 -3.59 6.54 -5.70
CA THR A 23 -3.65 6.43 -4.24
C THR A 23 -2.26 6.21 -3.66
N GLN A 24 -1.48 5.28 -4.21
CA GLN A 24 -0.10 5.05 -3.77
C GLN A 24 0.77 6.32 -3.85
N ASN A 25 0.66 7.08 -4.94
CA ASN A 25 1.37 8.35 -5.13
C ASN A 25 0.95 9.39 -4.07
N THR A 26 -0.34 9.46 -3.76
CA THR A 26 -0.88 10.35 -2.72
C THR A 26 -0.39 9.94 -1.32
N LEU A 27 -0.40 8.65 -1.02
CA LEU A 27 0.10 8.13 0.26
C LEU A 27 1.59 8.36 0.40
N ARG A 28 2.35 8.19 -0.68
CA ARG A 28 3.78 8.48 -0.73
C ARG A 28 4.09 9.97 -0.53
N SER A 29 3.37 10.86 -1.22
CA SER A 29 3.57 12.31 -1.06
C SER A 29 3.23 12.78 0.37
N LYS A 30 2.22 12.17 0.98
CA LYS A 30 1.84 12.38 2.38
C LYS A 30 2.71 11.62 3.40
N ARG A 31 3.73 10.89 2.96
CA ARG A 31 4.62 10.05 3.81
C ARG A 31 3.86 9.06 4.70
N LYS A 32 2.71 8.57 4.24
CA LYS A 32 1.86 7.60 4.94
C LYS A 32 2.30 6.15 4.73
N VAL A 33 3.05 5.89 3.67
CA VAL A 33 3.57 4.55 3.33
C VAL A 33 5.07 4.66 3.08
N LYS A 34 5.82 3.69 3.62
CA LYS A 34 7.26 3.55 3.40
C LYS A 34 7.52 3.13 1.94
N TYR A 35 8.61 3.60 1.36
CA TYR A 35 9.05 3.20 0.03
C TYR A 35 10.57 3.29 -0.05
N THR A 36 11.17 2.60 -1.02
CA THR A 36 12.57 2.81 -1.38
C THR A 36 12.71 2.94 -2.89
N LYS A 37 13.92 3.27 -3.34
CA LYS A 37 14.26 3.34 -4.76
C LYS A 37 15.35 2.33 -5.07
N VAL A 38 15.12 1.53 -6.10
CA VAL A 38 16.14 0.67 -6.70
C VAL A 38 16.44 1.26 -8.08
N GLY A 39 17.59 1.90 -8.20
CA GLY A 39 17.91 2.78 -9.33
C GLY A 39 16.90 3.93 -9.46
N ARG A 40 16.23 4.03 -10.61
CA ARG A 40 15.21 5.06 -10.89
C ARG A 40 13.77 4.61 -10.59
N ARG A 41 13.58 3.37 -10.10
CA ARG A 41 12.25 2.81 -9.85
C ARG A 41 11.91 2.87 -8.38
N VAL A 42 10.67 3.28 -8.08
CA VAL A 42 10.11 3.18 -6.72
C VAL A 42 9.67 1.75 -6.51
N VAL A 43 9.98 1.20 -5.34
CA VAL A 43 9.56 -0.13 -4.93
C VAL A 43 9.15 -0.15 -3.46
N TYR A 44 8.40 -1.20 -3.10
CA TYR A 44 7.80 -1.41 -1.80
C TYR A 44 8.17 -2.77 -1.25
N LYS A 45 8.25 -2.88 0.08
CA LYS A 45 8.11 -4.16 0.76
C LYS A 45 6.63 -4.45 1.00
N LYS A 46 6.26 -5.73 0.97
CA LYS A 46 4.92 -6.19 1.33
C LYS A 46 4.51 -5.72 2.74
N GLU A 47 5.38 -5.94 3.72
CA GLU A 47 5.20 -5.58 5.13
C GLU A 47 4.78 -4.11 5.33
N TRP A 48 5.29 -3.19 4.50
CA TRP A 48 4.97 -1.76 4.62
C TRP A 48 3.51 -1.45 4.26
N TRP A 49 2.94 -2.21 3.34
CA TRP A 49 1.54 -2.08 2.97
C TRP A 49 0.64 -2.81 3.96
N GLU A 50 1.06 -3.97 4.47
CA GLU A 50 0.35 -4.67 5.55
C GLU A 50 0.25 -3.79 6.80
N GLU A 51 1.37 -3.21 7.27
CA GLU A 51 1.39 -2.25 8.38
C GLU A 51 0.43 -1.07 8.14
N TYR A 52 0.43 -0.53 6.91
CA TYR A 52 -0.45 0.59 6.57
C TYR A 52 -1.93 0.19 6.61
N ILE A 53 -2.28 -0.96 6.03
CA ILE A 53 -3.65 -1.47 5.99
C ILE A 53 -4.12 -1.77 7.40
N GLU A 54 -3.32 -2.47 8.21
CA GLU A 54 -3.67 -2.81 9.59
C GLU A 54 -3.97 -1.55 10.42
N GLN A 55 -3.15 -0.50 10.30
CA GLN A 55 -3.36 0.77 11.01
C GLN A 55 -4.59 1.57 10.55
N HIS A 56 -5.05 1.34 9.32
CA HIS A 56 -6.13 2.12 8.70
C HIS A 56 -7.41 1.31 8.45
N THR A 57 -7.41 0.01 8.79
CA THR A 57 -8.62 -0.81 8.81
C THR A 57 -9.31 -0.56 10.15
N ARG A 58 -10.37 0.24 10.13
CA ARG A 58 -11.30 0.33 11.26
C ARG A 58 -12.40 -0.69 11.05
N ASP A 59 -12.76 -1.41 12.09
CA ASP A 59 -13.98 -2.21 12.09
C ASP A 59 -15.15 -1.32 11.66
N PRO A 60 -16.01 -1.78 10.73
CA PRO A 60 -17.21 -1.04 10.39
C PRO A 60 -18.01 -0.82 11.67
N LYS A 61 -18.23 0.44 12.06
CA LYS A 61 -19.19 0.73 13.13
C LYS A 61 -20.54 0.16 12.68
N PRO A 62 -21.22 -0.67 13.49
CA PRO A 62 -22.55 -1.14 13.15
C PRO A 62 -23.42 0.10 12.91
N LYS A 63 -24.12 0.10 11.78
CA LYS A 63 -25.13 1.11 11.48
C LYS A 63 -26.20 0.93 12.55
N ALA A 64 -26.37 1.91 13.43
CA ALA A 64 -27.53 1.93 14.31
C ALA A 64 -28.75 2.11 13.40
N ASP A 65 -29.61 1.09 13.33
CA ASP A 65 -30.93 1.14 12.72
C ASP A 65 -31.87 2.08 13.50
#